data_AF-A0A914QX00-F1
#
_entry.id   AF-A0A914QX00-F1
#
_cell.length_a   1.000
_cell.length_b   1.000
_cell.length_c   1.000
_cell.angle_alpha   90.00
_cell.angle_beta   90.00
_cell.angle_gamma   90.00
#
_symmetry.space_group_name_H-M   'P 1'
#
loop_
_entity.id
_entity.type
_entity.pdbx_description
1 polymer ?
#
loop_
_entity_poly.entity_id
_entity_poly.type
_entity_poly.pdbx_seq_one_letter_code
_entity_poly.pdbx_strand_id
1 'polypeptide(L)'
;MSEGEFATSILDDYAKCKKSDNFGIGGSVLCDAEGTLKPGTKNQLNKLLDDLQSKVTCNCDNGCSRGNDLTSDFVGLLIVSNTNKTKAALRPLSESAQFIYEDSLLGNETCDNGLLIVYLEDQQKLATYRGGGNFLLLTDNDVNKLHKASNIQQFSETDQAALRYLLTHYDTIYS
;
A
#
# COMPACT_ATOMS: atom_id res chain seq x y z
N MET A 1 -3.16 -31.64 23.21
CA MET A 1 -2.04 -30.78 22.77
C MET A 1 -2.66 -29.75 21.84
N SER A 2 -2.72 -28.49 22.26
CA SER A 2 -3.29 -27.41 21.45
C SER A 2 -2.34 -27.12 20.29
N GLU A 3 -2.83 -27.26 19.06
CA GLU A 3 -2.15 -26.77 17.87
C GLU A 3 -2.00 -25.27 18.02
N GLY A 4 -0.75 -24.81 18.18
CA GLY A 4 -0.43 -23.40 18.06
C GLY A 4 -0.60 -23.03 16.60
N GLU A 5 -1.66 -22.29 16.30
CA GLU A 5 -1.86 -21.67 15.00
C GLU A 5 -0.62 -20.80 14.71
N PHE A 6 0.23 -21.23 13.77
CA PHE A 6 1.33 -20.40 13.32
C PHE A 6 0.72 -19.12 12.75
N ALA A 7 0.99 -17.97 13.38
CA ALA A 7 0.52 -16.70 12.88
C ALA A 7 1.00 -16.53 11.44
N THR A 8 0.06 -16.39 10.50
CA THR A 8 0.38 -16.11 9.10
C THR A 8 1.09 -14.76 8.99
N SER A 9 2.08 -14.66 8.12
CA SER A 9 2.87 -13.44 7.93
C SER A 9 2.25 -12.52 6.88
N ILE A 10 2.71 -11.27 6.83
CA ILE A 10 2.37 -10.34 5.73
C ILE A 10 2.78 -10.90 4.35
N LEU A 11 3.84 -11.73 4.30
CA LEU A 11 4.27 -12.37 3.06
C LEU A 11 3.33 -13.50 2.63
N ASP A 12 2.70 -14.19 3.59
CA ASP A 12 1.66 -15.19 3.30
C ASP A 12 0.39 -14.51 2.77
N ASP A 13 0.01 -13.37 3.33
CA ASP A 13 -1.11 -12.56 2.83
C ASP A 13 -0.85 -12.10 1.39
N TYR A 14 0.35 -11.58 1.14
CA TYR A 14 0.77 -11.19 -0.20
C TYR A 14 0.71 -12.38 -1.18
N ALA A 15 1.25 -13.54 -0.81
CA ALA A 15 1.23 -14.73 -1.65
C ALA A 15 -0.20 -15.22 -1.96
N LYS A 16 -1.11 -15.16 -0.96
CA LYS A 16 -2.53 -15.46 -1.15
C LYS A 16 -3.15 -14.52 -2.19
N CYS A 17 -3.03 -13.21 -2.02
CA CYS A 17 -3.60 -12.21 -2.92
C CYS A 17 -3.02 -12.28 -4.35
N LYS A 18 -1.72 -12.56 -4.48
CA LYS A 18 -1.08 -12.77 -5.79
C LYS A 18 -1.71 -13.94 -6.53
N LYS A 19 -2.07 -15.01 -5.80
CA LYS A 19 -2.67 -16.22 -6.35
C LYS A 19 -4.18 -16.10 -6.62
N SER A 20 -4.94 -15.42 -5.74
CA SER A 20 -6.40 -15.33 -5.85
C SER A 20 -6.88 -14.25 -6.81
N ASP A 21 -6.25 -13.07 -6.76
CA ASP A 21 -6.79 -11.84 -7.36
C ASP A 21 -5.82 -11.19 -8.36
N ASN A 22 -4.77 -11.93 -8.75
CA ASN A 22 -3.66 -11.42 -9.56
C ASN A 22 -3.11 -10.09 -9.00
N PHE A 23 -3.03 -9.97 -7.67
CA PHE A 23 -2.62 -8.73 -7.03
C PHE A 23 -1.27 -8.23 -7.59
N GLY A 24 -1.26 -7.01 -8.13
CA GLY A 24 -0.15 -6.50 -8.93
C GLY A 24 -0.50 -6.33 -10.42
N ILE A 25 0.36 -6.87 -11.29
CA ILE A 25 0.32 -6.64 -12.75
C ILE A 25 -1.02 -7.11 -13.35
N GLY A 26 -1.79 -6.18 -13.91
CA GLY A 26 -3.02 -6.47 -14.64
C GLY A 26 -4.16 -7.05 -13.79
N GLY A 27 -4.05 -7.00 -12.46
CA GLY A 27 -5.05 -7.53 -11.53
C GLY A 27 -5.41 -6.53 -10.43
N SER A 28 -5.70 -7.02 -9.22
CA SER A 28 -6.11 -6.16 -8.10
C SER A 28 -4.96 -5.27 -7.60
N VAL A 29 -5.29 -4.05 -7.19
CA VAL A 29 -4.37 -3.12 -6.48
C VAL A 29 -4.56 -3.11 -4.97
N LEU A 30 -5.58 -3.83 -4.47
CA LEU A 30 -5.89 -3.98 -3.04
C LEU A 30 -5.81 -5.47 -2.66
N CYS A 31 -4.97 -5.77 -1.67
CA CYS A 31 -4.88 -7.06 -1.01
C CYS A 31 -5.50 -6.96 0.39
N ASP A 32 -6.64 -7.62 0.57
CA ASP A 32 -7.30 -7.85 1.86
C ASP A 32 -7.47 -9.36 2.04
N ALA A 33 -6.36 -10.04 2.37
CA ALA A 33 -6.24 -11.50 2.35
C ALA A 33 -7.18 -12.22 3.34
N GLU A 34 -7.57 -11.54 4.41
CA GLU A 34 -8.48 -12.09 5.43
C GLU A 34 -9.93 -11.62 5.24
N GLY A 35 -10.17 -10.74 4.27
CA GLY A 35 -11.51 -10.24 3.99
C GLY A 35 -12.10 -9.39 5.13
N THR A 36 -11.26 -8.74 5.94
CA THR A 36 -11.72 -7.99 7.12
C THR A 36 -12.45 -6.71 6.74
N LEU A 37 -12.16 -6.16 5.56
CA LEU A 37 -12.79 -4.93 5.09
C LEU A 37 -14.21 -5.17 4.58
N LYS A 38 -15.11 -4.25 4.94
CA LYS A 38 -16.47 -4.21 4.38
C LYS A 38 -16.43 -3.88 2.88
N PRO A 39 -17.40 -4.36 2.07
CA PRO A 39 -17.45 -4.05 0.64
C PRO A 39 -17.44 -2.54 0.32
N GLY A 40 -18.14 -1.73 1.12
CA GLY A 40 -18.13 -0.27 0.96
C GLY A 40 -16.75 0.36 1.13
N THR A 41 -16.01 -0.10 2.14
CA THR A 41 -14.64 0.35 2.43
C THR A 41 -13.68 -0.08 1.31
N LYS A 42 -13.78 -1.33 0.82
CA LYS A 42 -12.99 -1.79 -0.35
C LYS A 42 -13.19 -0.91 -1.58
N ASN A 43 -14.45 -0.62 -1.91
CA ASN A 43 -14.79 0.24 -3.05
C ASN A 43 -14.22 1.66 -2.90
N GLN A 44 -14.22 2.19 -1.67
CA GLN A 44 -13.65 3.52 -1.41
C GLN A 44 -12.12 3.50 -1.48
N LEU A 45 -11.46 2.49 -0.93
CA LEU A 45 -10.00 2.35 -1.02
C LEU A 45 -9.54 2.19 -2.47
N ASN A 46 -10.22 1.38 -3.27
CA ASN A 46 -9.92 1.25 -4.70
C ASN A 46 -10.01 2.60 -5.42
N LYS A 47 -11.10 3.37 -5.21
CA LYS A 47 -11.22 4.72 -5.78
C LYS A 47 -10.08 5.66 -5.36
N LEU A 48 -9.68 5.59 -4.09
CA LEU A 48 -8.58 6.39 -3.58
C LEU A 48 -7.24 5.98 -4.18
N LEU A 49 -7.02 4.68 -4.43
CA LEU A 49 -5.83 4.19 -5.12
C LEU A 49 -5.84 4.60 -6.60
N ASP A 50 -6.99 4.57 -7.27
CA ASP A 50 -7.15 5.03 -8.65
C ASP A 50 -6.85 6.53 -8.76
N ASP A 51 -7.40 7.34 -7.84
CA ASP A 51 -7.11 8.77 -7.76
C ASP A 51 -5.61 9.03 -7.53
N LEU A 52 -4.94 8.19 -6.73
CA LEU A 52 -3.49 8.30 -6.47
C LEU A 52 -2.72 8.07 -7.75
N GLN A 53 -3.06 6.98 -8.45
CA GLN A 53 -2.42 6.64 -9.70
C GLN A 53 -2.55 7.77 -10.74
N SER A 54 -3.70 8.43 -10.80
CA SER A 54 -3.91 9.55 -11.74
C SER A 54 -3.13 10.83 -11.39
N LYS A 55 -2.75 11.02 -10.12
CA LYS A 55 -2.14 12.27 -9.62
C LYS A 55 -0.62 12.21 -9.55
N VAL A 56 -0.05 11.02 -9.41
CA VAL A 56 1.39 10.88 -9.38
C VAL A 56 1.97 11.25 -10.74
N THR A 57 2.69 12.37 -10.78
CA THR A 57 3.40 12.81 -11.97
C THR A 57 4.70 12.02 -12.12
N CYS A 58 4.77 11.15 -13.13
CA CYS A 58 6.01 10.44 -13.45
C CYS A 58 6.87 11.31 -14.37
N ASN A 59 7.90 11.94 -13.80
CA ASN A 59 8.85 12.77 -14.55
C ASN A 59 9.96 11.90 -15.17
N CYS A 60 9.57 10.90 -15.96
CA CYS A 60 10.49 9.92 -16.53
C CYS A 60 10.53 10.08 -18.05
N ASP A 61 11.67 9.80 -18.67
CA ASP A 61 11.86 9.98 -20.13
C ASP A 61 10.82 9.20 -20.97
N ASN A 62 10.31 8.08 -20.45
CA ASN A 62 9.29 7.24 -21.08
C ASN A 62 7.93 7.28 -20.35
N GLY A 63 7.67 8.28 -19.51
CA GLY A 63 6.43 8.38 -18.72
C GLY A 63 6.32 7.31 -17.61
N CYS A 64 5.09 7.02 -17.17
CA CYS A 64 4.81 6.10 -16.06
C CYS A 64 4.84 4.60 -16.44
N SER A 65 5.15 4.26 -17.69
CA SER A 65 5.01 2.90 -18.19
C SER A 65 5.98 1.95 -17.51
N ARG A 66 5.51 0.76 -17.12
CA ARG A 66 6.38 -0.33 -16.65
C ARG A 66 7.16 -0.89 -17.84
N GLY A 67 8.39 -1.35 -17.62
CA GLY A 67 9.21 -1.94 -18.69
C GLY A 67 8.45 -3.06 -19.44
N ASN A 68 8.61 -3.07 -20.77
CA ASN A 68 8.15 -4.11 -21.72
C ASN A 68 6.64 -4.48 -21.71
N ASP A 69 5.79 -3.58 -22.20
CA ASP A 69 4.39 -3.86 -22.63
C ASP A 69 3.37 -4.27 -21.54
N LEU A 70 3.67 -4.04 -20.26
CA LEU A 70 2.69 -4.21 -19.19
C LEU A 70 1.84 -2.93 -19.07
N THR A 71 0.58 -3.03 -19.51
CA THR A 71 -0.44 -1.99 -19.69
C THR A 71 -0.87 -1.21 -18.43
N SER A 72 -0.09 -1.25 -17.35
CA SER A 72 -0.38 -0.57 -16.08
C SER A 72 0.66 0.51 -15.83
N ASP A 73 0.41 1.71 -16.37
CA ASP A 73 1.13 2.93 -15.98
C ASP A 73 1.00 3.10 -14.46
N PHE A 74 2.13 3.31 -13.75
CA PHE A 74 2.22 3.56 -12.30
C PHE A 74 1.20 2.78 -11.43
N VAL A 75 1.64 1.71 -10.77
CA VAL A 75 0.77 0.97 -9.84
C VAL A 75 1.10 1.34 -8.41
N GLY A 76 0.09 1.78 -7.66
CA GLY A 76 0.12 1.83 -6.21
C GLY A 76 -0.53 0.58 -5.65
N LEU A 77 0.19 -0.25 -4.88
CA LEU A 77 -0.39 -1.43 -4.25
C LEU A 77 -0.70 -1.16 -2.78
N LEU A 78 -1.86 -1.62 -2.31
CA LEU A 78 -2.24 -1.58 -0.90
C LEU A 78 -2.40 -3.00 -0.37
N ILE A 79 -1.68 -3.31 0.70
CA ILE A 79 -1.90 -4.54 1.49
C ILE A 79 -2.41 -4.18 2.89
N VAL A 80 -3.53 -4.80 3.26
CA VAL A 80 -4.08 -4.74 4.61
C VAL A 80 -3.45 -5.86 5.43
N SER A 81 -2.87 -5.50 6.57
CA SER A 81 -2.23 -6.45 7.49
C SER A 81 -2.33 -5.92 8.92
N ASN A 82 -1.65 -6.59 9.85
CA ASN A 82 -1.57 -6.16 11.25
C ASN A 82 -0.17 -6.40 11.82
N THR A 83 0.13 -5.81 12.98
CA THR A 83 1.49 -5.87 13.53
C THR A 83 1.96 -7.27 13.88
N ASN A 84 1.07 -8.19 14.25
CA ASN A 84 1.46 -9.57 14.52
C ASN A 84 1.96 -10.27 13.25
N LYS A 85 1.28 -10.08 12.12
CA LYS A 85 1.68 -10.63 10.82
C LYS A 85 3.00 -10.05 10.31
N THR A 86 3.26 -8.76 10.60
CA THR A 86 4.58 -8.17 10.27
C THR A 86 5.72 -8.77 11.09
N LYS A 87 5.49 -9.09 12.37
CA LYS A 87 6.48 -9.75 13.23
C LYS A 87 6.71 -11.21 12.83
N ALA A 88 5.65 -11.89 12.41
CA ALA A 88 5.71 -13.28 11.96
C ALA A 88 6.56 -13.49 10.70
N ALA A 89 6.82 -12.44 9.91
CA ALA A 89 7.67 -12.51 8.71
C ALA A 89 9.16 -12.75 9.02
N LEU A 90 9.57 -12.71 10.31
CA LEU A 90 10.95 -12.88 10.78
C LEU A 90 11.96 -11.93 10.11
N ARG A 91 11.46 -10.79 9.60
CA ARG A 91 12.24 -9.70 9.02
C ARG A 91 11.55 -8.37 9.29
N PRO A 92 12.27 -7.23 9.30
CA PRO A 92 11.67 -5.91 9.43
C PRO A 92 10.57 -5.66 8.40
N LEU A 93 9.59 -4.83 8.76
CA LEU A 93 8.52 -4.42 7.84
C LEU A 93 9.09 -3.75 6.58
N SER A 94 10.17 -3.00 6.71
CA SER A 94 10.87 -2.38 5.57
C SER A 94 11.40 -3.41 4.57
N GLU A 95 12.01 -4.50 5.06
CA GLU A 95 12.53 -5.58 4.20
C GLU A 95 11.40 -6.41 3.59
N SER A 96 10.31 -6.64 4.35
CA SER A 96 9.11 -7.27 3.80
C SER A 96 8.49 -6.42 2.69
N ALA A 97 8.40 -5.11 2.90
CA ALA A 97 7.86 -4.16 1.94
C ALA A 97 8.74 -4.07 0.68
N GLN A 98 10.07 -4.04 0.85
CA GLN A 98 11.01 -4.11 -0.26
C GLN A 98 10.80 -5.38 -1.10
N PHE A 99 10.73 -6.54 -0.44
CA PHE A 99 10.52 -7.81 -1.13
C PHE A 99 9.22 -7.81 -1.95
N ILE A 100 8.11 -7.36 -1.35
CA ILE A 100 6.82 -7.27 -2.05
C ILE A 100 6.91 -6.29 -3.23
N TYR A 101 7.59 -5.15 -3.03
CA TYR A 101 7.78 -4.14 -4.07
C TYR A 101 8.51 -4.71 -5.29
N GLU A 102 9.63 -5.39 -5.06
CA GLU A 102 10.44 -6.00 -6.11
C GLU A 102 9.70 -7.17 -6.80
N ASP A 103 9.09 -8.09 -6.03
CA ASP A 103 8.41 -9.27 -6.56
C ASP A 103 7.10 -8.95 -7.31
N SER A 104 6.50 -7.79 -7.02
CA SER A 104 5.33 -7.26 -7.76
C SER A 104 5.72 -6.39 -8.96
N LEU A 105 7.03 -6.23 -9.22
CA LEU A 105 7.59 -5.41 -10.28
C LEU A 105 7.00 -3.98 -10.24
N LEU A 106 6.99 -3.39 -9.05
CA LEU A 106 6.58 -2.01 -8.84
C LEU A 106 7.65 -1.05 -9.35
N GLY A 107 7.21 0.01 -10.06
CA GLY A 107 8.09 0.98 -10.69
C GLY A 107 8.54 0.59 -12.11
N ASN A 108 9.28 1.48 -12.76
CA ASN A 108 9.97 1.24 -14.02
C ASN A 108 11.48 1.09 -13.75
N GLU A 109 12.18 0.24 -14.50
CA GLU A 109 13.65 0.09 -14.44
C GLU A 109 14.40 1.42 -14.60
N THR A 110 13.84 2.36 -15.37
CA THR A 110 14.44 3.68 -15.65
C THR A 110 14.00 4.77 -14.68
N CYS A 111 12.83 4.62 -14.06
CA CYS A 111 12.39 5.48 -12.97
C CYS A 111 11.62 4.63 -11.95
N ASP A 112 12.31 4.30 -10.87
CA ASP A 112 11.81 3.46 -9.80
C ASP A 112 10.76 4.24 -8.98
N ASN A 113 9.59 4.43 -9.59
CA ASN A 113 8.58 5.37 -9.16
C ASN A 113 7.39 4.69 -8.47
N GLY A 114 7.38 3.36 -8.35
CA GLY A 114 6.28 2.61 -7.77
C GLY A 114 5.99 3.02 -6.32
N LEU A 115 4.81 2.60 -5.85
CA LEU A 115 4.41 2.81 -4.47
C LEU A 115 3.75 1.55 -3.91
N LEU A 116 4.31 1.03 -2.83
CA LEU A 116 3.65 0.05 -1.97
C LEU A 116 3.17 0.76 -0.71
N ILE A 117 1.94 0.46 -0.31
CA ILE A 117 1.29 0.93 0.90
C ILE A 117 0.93 -0.30 1.75
N VAL A 118 1.35 -0.31 3.00
CA VAL A 118 0.95 -1.30 4.00
C VAL A 118 0.08 -0.61 5.03
N TYR A 119 -1.17 -1.03 5.15
CA TYR A 119 -2.07 -0.58 6.19
C TYR A 119 -2.08 -1.57 7.35
N LEU A 120 -1.65 -1.13 8.52
CA LEU A 120 -1.66 -1.88 9.77
C LEU A 120 -2.96 -1.59 10.51
N GLU A 121 -3.98 -2.42 10.29
CA GLU A 121 -5.35 -2.17 10.74
C GLU A 121 -5.46 -2.06 12.27
N ASP A 122 -4.68 -2.86 13.00
CA ASP A 122 -4.68 -2.93 14.47
C ASP A 122 -4.13 -1.67 15.12
N GLN A 123 -3.26 -0.94 14.41
CA GLN A 123 -2.68 0.31 14.87
C GLN A 123 -3.22 1.53 14.12
N GLN A 124 -4.02 1.31 13.08
CA GLN A 124 -4.47 2.35 12.16
C GLN A 124 -3.30 3.17 11.58
N LYS A 125 -2.19 2.49 11.29
CA LYS A 125 -0.95 3.10 10.76
C LYS A 125 -0.75 2.73 9.31
N LEU A 126 -0.06 3.60 8.60
CA LEU A 126 0.38 3.37 7.24
C LEU A 126 1.90 3.30 7.20
N ALA A 127 2.42 2.31 6.50
CA ALA A 127 3.79 2.32 6.01
C ALA A 127 3.77 2.42 4.48
N THR A 128 4.77 3.07 3.92
CA THR A 128 4.99 3.12 2.48
C THR A 128 6.40 2.66 2.14
N TYR A 129 6.51 2.06 0.98
CA TYR A 129 7.78 1.78 0.33
C TYR A 129 7.72 2.32 -1.10
N ARG A 130 8.72 3.11 -1.46
CA ARG A 130 8.90 3.64 -2.81
C ARG A 130 10.25 3.20 -3.34
N GLY A 131 10.37 3.25 -4.65
CA GLY A 131 11.63 3.01 -5.31
C GLY A 131 12.79 3.87 -4.79
N GLY A 132 14.00 3.38 -5.02
CA GLY A 132 15.23 3.91 -4.43
C GLY A 132 15.42 3.56 -2.94
N GLY A 133 14.66 2.58 -2.42
CA GLY A 133 14.81 2.12 -1.02
C GLY A 133 14.10 3.02 0.01
N ASN A 134 13.15 3.83 -0.42
CA ASN A 134 12.51 4.83 0.43
C ASN A 134 11.34 4.22 1.22
N PHE A 135 11.64 3.75 2.43
CA PHE A 135 10.64 3.28 3.38
C PHE A 135 10.26 4.36 4.40
N LEU A 136 8.95 4.54 4.62
CA LEU A 136 8.42 5.47 5.61
C LEU A 136 7.29 4.81 6.40
N LEU A 137 7.40 4.78 7.73
CA LEU A 137 6.26 4.48 8.61
C LEU A 137 5.69 5.81 9.12
N LEU A 138 4.42 6.09 8.81
CA LEU A 138 3.76 7.31 9.29
C LEU A 138 3.67 7.29 10.81
N THR A 139 4.16 8.35 11.45
CA THR A 139 4.14 8.49 12.91
C THR A 139 2.76 8.91 13.41
N ASP A 140 2.49 8.79 14.71
CA ASP A 140 1.22 9.26 15.30
C ASP A 140 1.01 10.78 15.11
N ASN A 141 2.11 11.54 14.99
CA ASN A 141 2.04 12.96 14.67
C ASN A 141 1.59 13.18 13.23
N ASP A 142 2.10 12.38 12.30
CA ASP A 142 1.66 12.40 10.91
C ASP A 142 0.20 11.97 10.84
N VAL A 143 -0.21 10.95 11.63
CA VAL A 143 -1.60 10.50 11.78
C VAL A 143 -2.51 11.60 12.33
N ASN A 144 -2.06 12.34 13.33
CA ASN A 144 -2.81 13.48 13.86
C ASN A 144 -2.90 14.65 12.88
N LYS A 145 -1.88 14.85 12.04
CA LYS A 145 -1.96 15.76 10.90
C LYS A 145 -2.95 15.21 9.85
N LEU A 146 -3.06 13.90 9.64
CA LEU A 146 -4.10 13.27 8.80
C LEU A 146 -5.50 13.74 9.24
N HIS A 147 -5.80 13.57 10.53
CA HIS A 147 -7.11 13.90 11.10
C HIS A 147 -7.46 15.39 11.03
N LYS A 148 -6.46 16.27 11.16
CA LYS A 148 -6.65 17.73 11.09
C LYS A 148 -6.70 18.26 9.66
N ALA A 149 -5.94 17.68 8.73
CA ALA A 149 -5.93 18.06 7.33
C ALA A 149 -7.20 17.60 6.59
N SER A 150 -7.83 16.50 7.03
CA SER A 150 -9.10 16.00 6.50
C SER A 150 -10.32 16.79 6.99
N ASN A 151 -10.25 18.13 7.01
CA ASN A 151 -11.22 19.10 7.57
C ASN A 151 -12.62 19.08 6.90
N ILE A 152 -13.20 17.90 6.71
CA ILE A 152 -14.48 17.61 6.08
C ILE A 152 -15.32 16.87 7.13
N GLN A 153 -16.39 17.51 7.59
CA GLN A 153 -17.29 17.10 8.67
C GLN A 153 -18.10 15.80 8.43
N GLN A 154 -17.60 14.78 7.72
CA GLN A 154 -18.46 13.67 7.29
C GLN A 154 -17.86 12.25 7.23
N PHE A 155 -16.67 11.97 7.77
CA PHE A 155 -16.03 10.67 7.51
C PHE A 155 -15.78 9.86 8.78
N SER A 156 -16.59 8.81 8.95
CA SER A 156 -16.68 7.98 10.15
C SER A 156 -15.75 6.75 10.16
N GLU A 157 -14.83 6.62 9.21
CA GLU A 157 -13.90 5.48 9.15
C GLU A 157 -12.45 5.98 9.02
N THR A 158 -11.72 5.85 10.12
CA THR A 158 -10.31 6.22 10.35
C THR A 158 -9.35 5.75 9.24
N ASP A 159 -9.65 4.59 8.67
CA ASP A 159 -8.81 3.87 7.71
C ASP A 159 -8.71 4.61 6.36
N GLN A 160 -9.70 5.46 6.06
CA GLN A 160 -9.77 6.24 4.81
C GLN A 160 -9.05 7.58 4.90
N ALA A 161 -8.90 8.13 6.11
CA ALA A 161 -8.27 9.42 6.34
C ALA A 161 -6.78 9.39 5.99
N ALA A 162 -6.12 8.27 6.30
CA ALA A 162 -4.71 8.06 6.06
C ALA A 162 -4.35 8.03 4.57
N LEU A 163 -5.12 7.28 3.79
CA LEU A 163 -4.90 7.18 2.35
C LEU A 163 -5.24 8.51 1.62
N ARG A 164 -6.28 9.22 2.07
CA ARG A 164 -6.65 10.54 1.51
C ARG A 164 -5.62 11.65 1.74
N TYR A 165 -4.91 11.62 2.85
CA TYR A 165 -3.83 12.59 3.07
C TYR A 165 -2.64 12.31 2.15
N LEU A 166 -2.28 11.02 2.01
CA LEU A 166 -1.21 10.57 1.13
C LEU A 166 -1.48 11.04 -0.31
N LEU A 167 -2.75 11.00 -0.75
CA LEU A 167 -3.22 11.61 -2.00
C LEU A 167 -3.07 13.13 -2.09
N THR A 168 -3.30 13.83 -0.99
CA THR A 168 -3.38 15.30 -0.97
C THR A 168 -2.00 15.95 -0.83
N HIS A 169 -1.06 15.24 -0.19
CA HIS A 169 0.28 15.73 0.14
C HIS A 169 1.39 14.87 -0.46
N TYR A 170 1.06 14.05 -1.46
CA TYR A 170 2.01 13.15 -2.12
C TYR A 170 3.30 13.89 -2.49
N ASP A 171 3.17 15.03 -3.16
CA ASP A 171 4.32 15.81 -3.58
C ASP A 171 5.11 16.33 -2.37
N THR A 172 4.48 16.80 -1.29
CA THR A 172 5.19 17.34 -0.12
C THR A 172 5.89 16.28 0.74
N ILE A 173 5.37 15.06 0.77
CA ILE A 173 5.97 13.94 1.53
C ILE A 173 7.25 13.44 0.83
N TYR A 174 7.30 13.58 -0.50
CA TYR A 174 8.30 12.92 -1.32
C TYR A 174 9.08 13.86 -2.27
N SER A 175 8.90 15.18 -2.13
CA SER A 175 9.75 16.24 -2.72
C SER A 175 10.93 16.55 -1.81
#